data_AF-A0A1G6KDC9-F1
#
_entry.id   AF-A0A1G6KDC9-F1
#
_cell.length_a   1.000
_cell.length_b   1.000
_cell.length_c   1.000
_cell.angle_alpha   90.00
_cell.angle_beta   90.00
_cell.angle_gamma   90.00
#
_symmetry.space_group_name_H-M   'P 1'
#
loop_
_entity.id
_entity.type
_entity.pdbx_description
1 polymer ?
#
loop_
_entity_poly.entity_id
_entity_poly.type
_entity_poly.pdbx_seq_one_letter_code
_entity_poly.pdbx_strand_id
1 'polypeptide(L)'
;MSRVSTRSVRGSTLLEVAIALGIMAMCGLGLIGTQLGLARHAQLAATQERAVFVADALAEGARMAGGPGASTAATDKWKALTAAIVPEGRAEMAGAGGDASIATITWAAAQFAAASGSAAVSRRGPCIDATVPAGRACVALAFLR
;
A
#
# COMPACT_ATOMS: atom_id res chain seq x y z
N MET A 1 -31.50 61.91 18.37
CA MET A 1 -31.00 60.72 19.11
C MET A 1 -31.39 59.48 18.33
N SER A 2 -30.53 59.05 17.40
CA SER A 2 -30.77 57.85 16.58
C SER A 2 -30.59 56.61 17.45
N ARG A 3 -31.66 55.86 17.66
CA ARG A 3 -31.56 54.47 18.12
C ARG A 3 -30.97 53.67 16.97
N VAL A 4 -29.65 53.68 16.83
CA VAL A 4 -28.95 52.76 15.94
C VAL A 4 -29.29 51.36 16.42
N SER A 5 -29.85 50.59 15.50
CA SER A 5 -30.44 49.28 15.71
C SER A 5 -29.43 48.32 16.33
N THR A 6 -29.50 48.13 17.65
CA THR A 6 -28.74 47.10 18.39
C THR A 6 -29.00 45.70 17.86
N ARG A 7 -30.16 45.50 17.21
CA ARG A 7 -30.53 44.25 16.51
C ARG A 7 -29.73 44.02 15.23
N SER A 8 -29.38 45.09 14.50
CA SER A 8 -28.54 45.02 13.29
C SER A 8 -27.08 44.69 13.63
N VAL A 9 -26.53 45.27 14.69
CA VAL A 9 -25.15 45.01 15.16
C VAL A 9 -25.01 43.59 15.73
N ARG A 10 -26.00 43.09 16.48
CA ARG A 10 -26.00 41.68 16.92
C ARG A 10 -26.14 40.68 15.78
N GLY A 11 -26.88 41.05 14.72
CA GLY A 11 -27.01 40.21 13.52
C GLY A 11 -25.69 40.09 12.76
N SER A 12 -24.91 41.17 12.65
CA SER A 12 -23.60 41.13 11.98
C SER A 12 -22.57 40.31 12.75
N THR A 13 -22.54 40.38 14.09
CA THR A 13 -21.60 39.57 14.89
C THR A 13 -21.95 38.08 14.87
N LEU A 14 -23.22 37.71 14.84
CA LEU A 14 -23.64 36.30 14.70
C LEU A 14 -23.30 35.74 13.31
N LEU A 15 -23.45 36.54 12.26
CA LEU A 15 -23.05 36.16 10.90
C LEU A 15 -21.53 35.96 10.81
N GLU A 16 -20.75 36.85 11.40
CA GLU A 16 -19.29 36.77 11.43
C GLU A 16 -18.80 35.49 12.14
N VAL A 17 -19.38 35.18 13.30
CA VAL A 17 -19.08 33.93 14.03
C VAL A 17 -19.49 32.70 13.21
N ALA A 18 -20.65 32.74 12.55
CA ALA A 18 -21.11 31.63 11.72
C ALA A 18 -20.19 31.40 10.50
N ILE A 19 -19.72 32.47 9.86
CA ILE A 19 -18.75 32.38 8.75
C ILE A 19 -17.41 31.84 9.25
N ALA A 20 -16.90 32.37 10.36
CA ALA A 20 -15.64 31.89 10.95
C ALA A 20 -15.72 30.40 11.31
N LEU A 21 -16.82 29.97 11.93
CA LEU A 21 -17.08 28.57 12.24
C LEU A 21 -17.16 27.71 10.97
N GLY A 22 -17.81 28.21 9.92
CA GLY A 22 -17.88 27.55 8.62
C GLY A 22 -16.51 27.35 7.97
N ILE A 23 -15.66 28.39 7.97
CA ILE A 23 -14.30 28.32 7.43
C ILE A 23 -13.47 27.32 8.25
N MET A 24 -13.51 27.40 9.59
CA MET A 24 -12.80 26.45 10.45
C MET A 24 -13.25 25.01 10.22
N ALA A 25 -14.55 24.77 10.04
CA ALA A 25 -15.09 23.44 9.73
C ALA A 25 -14.57 22.92 8.38
N MET A 26 -14.56 23.75 7.33
CA MET A 26 -14.03 23.37 6.02
C MET A 26 -12.53 23.05 6.10
N CYS A 27 -11.75 23.86 6.82
CA CYS A 27 -10.33 23.59 7.04
C CYS A 27 -10.13 22.26 7.81
N GLY A 28 -10.92 22.01 8.85
CA GLY A 28 -10.86 20.76 9.61
C GLY A 28 -11.15 19.53 8.76
N LEU A 29 -12.19 19.59 7.92
CA LEU A 29 -12.51 18.51 6.97
C LEU A 29 -11.39 18.30 5.94
N GLY A 30 -10.80 19.39 5.44
CA GLY A 30 -9.65 19.32 4.53
C GLY A 30 -8.45 18.60 5.16
N LEU A 31 -8.11 18.93 6.40
CA LEU A 31 -7.01 18.30 7.14
C LEU A 31 -7.25 16.81 7.42
N ILE A 32 -8.48 16.44 7.77
CA ILE A 32 -8.83 15.02 7.99
C ILE A 32 -8.71 14.25 6.67
N GLY A 33 -9.15 14.84 5.56
CA GLY A 33 -9.03 14.25 4.23
C GLY A 33 -7.58 13.98 3.84
N THR A 34 -6.68 14.93 4.06
CA THR A 34 -5.25 14.76 3.74
C THR A 34 -4.59 13.72 4.65
N GLN A 35 -4.88 13.72 5.95
CA GLN A 35 -4.37 12.72 6.88
C GLN A 35 -4.80 11.31 6.51
N LEU A 36 -6.08 11.13 6.14
CA LEU A 36 -6.59 9.83 5.71
C LEU A 36 -5.94 9.36 4.41
N GLY A 37 -5.70 10.27 3.47
CA GLY A 37 -4.97 9.97 2.23
C GLY A 37 -3.54 9.49 2.51
N LEU A 38 -2.78 10.26 3.31
CA LEU A 38 -1.41 9.90 3.70
C LEU A 38 -1.34 8.57 4.44
N ALA A 39 -2.28 8.33 5.38
CA ALA A 39 -2.34 7.07 6.10
C ALA A 39 -2.55 5.87 5.15
N ARG A 40 -3.46 5.98 4.17
CA ARG A 40 -3.69 4.93 3.16
C ARG A 40 -2.46 4.67 2.31
N HIS A 41 -1.77 5.72 1.87
CA HIS A 41 -0.53 5.59 1.09
C HIS A 41 0.60 4.95 1.92
N ALA A 42 0.75 5.32 3.18
CA ALA A 42 1.75 4.74 4.07
C ALA A 42 1.51 3.23 4.29
N GLN A 43 0.25 2.80 4.46
CA GLN A 43 -0.09 1.38 4.59
C GLN A 43 0.22 0.59 3.31
N LEU A 44 -0.08 1.16 2.15
CA LEU A 44 0.27 0.57 0.85
C LEU A 44 1.78 0.44 0.66
N ALA A 45 2.55 1.47 1.01
CA ALA A 45 4.01 1.43 0.92
C ALA A 45 4.59 0.39 1.90
N ALA A 46 4.13 0.37 3.15
CA ALA A 46 4.61 -0.56 4.16
C ALA A 46 4.36 -2.03 3.78
N THR A 47 3.20 -2.36 3.20
CA THR A 47 2.93 -3.74 2.73
C THR A 47 3.83 -4.14 1.57
N GLN A 48 4.10 -3.21 0.65
CA GLN A 48 5.04 -3.45 -0.45
C GLN A 48 6.47 -3.64 0.06
N GLU A 49 6.96 -2.80 0.97
CA GLU A 49 8.30 -2.91 1.54
C GLU A 49 8.50 -4.27 2.22
N ARG A 50 7.49 -4.72 2.99
CA ARG A 50 7.48 -6.05 3.59
C ARG A 50 7.52 -7.16 2.53
N ALA A 51 6.82 -7.01 1.42
CA ALA A 51 6.85 -7.98 0.32
C ALA A 51 8.22 -8.03 -0.36
N VAL A 52 8.85 -6.88 -0.59
CA VAL A 52 10.23 -6.80 -1.13
C VAL A 52 11.22 -7.46 -0.18
N PHE A 53 11.11 -7.21 1.12
CA PHE A 53 11.96 -7.84 2.14
C PHE A 53 11.86 -9.37 2.12
N VAL A 54 10.64 -9.92 2.03
CA VAL A 54 10.46 -11.37 1.96
C VAL A 54 10.99 -11.94 0.63
N ALA A 55 10.80 -11.25 -0.50
CA ALA A 55 11.33 -11.67 -1.79
C ALA A 55 12.86 -11.74 -1.78
N ASP A 56 13.52 -10.73 -1.20
CA ASP A 56 14.98 -10.68 -1.03
C ASP A 56 15.47 -11.79 -0.09
N ALA A 57 14.80 -12.01 1.04
CA ALA A 57 15.17 -13.08 1.97
C ALA A 57 14.98 -14.50 1.37
N LEU A 58 13.99 -14.68 0.48
CA LEU A 58 13.83 -15.91 -0.30
C LEU A 58 14.95 -16.11 -1.31
N ALA A 59 15.31 -15.04 -2.03
CA ALA A 59 16.42 -15.06 -2.97
C ALA A 59 17.72 -15.42 -2.25
N GLU A 60 18.02 -14.75 -1.13
CA GLU A 60 19.21 -15.03 -0.33
C GLU A 60 19.23 -16.45 0.23
N GLY A 61 18.08 -16.93 0.74
CA GLY A 61 17.94 -18.31 1.17
C GLY A 61 18.16 -19.33 0.05
N ALA A 62 17.77 -19.01 -1.19
CA ALA A 62 17.98 -19.86 -2.35
C ALA A 62 19.44 -19.85 -2.83
N ARG A 63 20.11 -18.70 -2.79
CA ARG A 63 21.54 -18.56 -3.11
C ARG A 63 22.41 -19.33 -2.12
N MET A 64 22.10 -19.21 -0.83
CA MET A 64 22.84 -19.89 0.25
C MET A 64 22.66 -21.40 0.24
N ALA A 65 21.55 -21.91 -0.30
CA ALA A 65 21.39 -23.33 -0.49
C ALA A 65 22.43 -23.87 -1.50
N GLY A 66 22.84 -23.09 -2.51
CA GLY A 66 23.64 -23.61 -3.63
C GLY A 66 22.77 -24.38 -4.63
N GLY A 67 23.36 -24.80 -5.75
CA GLY A 67 22.69 -25.28 -6.97
C GLY A 67 21.68 -26.46 -6.84
N PRO A 68 21.32 -27.11 -7.96
CA PRO A 68 20.23 -28.08 -8.00
C PRO A 68 20.43 -29.23 -6.99
N GLY A 69 19.50 -29.41 -6.06
CA GLY A 69 19.51 -30.48 -5.04
C GLY A 69 19.88 -30.06 -3.62
N ALA A 70 20.16 -28.77 -3.38
CA ALA A 70 20.46 -28.28 -2.05
C ALA A 70 19.22 -28.05 -1.16
N SER A 71 19.46 -28.06 0.16
CA SER A 71 18.42 -27.91 1.19
C SER A 71 17.54 -26.68 0.98
N THR A 72 16.23 -26.91 0.83
CA THR A 72 15.21 -25.85 0.70
C THR A 72 14.73 -25.32 2.04
N ALA A 73 15.28 -25.79 3.16
CA ALA A 73 14.80 -25.47 4.50
C ALA A 73 14.75 -23.94 4.78
N ALA A 74 15.74 -23.19 4.30
CA ALA A 74 15.76 -21.73 4.41
C ALA A 74 14.63 -21.08 3.62
N THR A 75 14.43 -21.50 2.36
CA THR A 75 13.35 -20.99 1.52
C THR A 75 11.97 -21.37 2.04
N ASP A 76 11.81 -22.58 2.57
CA ASP A 76 10.54 -23.08 3.10
C ASP A 76 10.16 -22.37 4.40
N LYS A 77 11.15 -22.07 5.24
CA LYS A 77 10.95 -21.21 6.42
C LYS A 77 10.43 -19.83 6.03
N TRP A 78 11.04 -19.18 5.04
CA TRP A 78 10.60 -17.87 4.58
C TRP A 78 9.21 -17.91 3.92
N LYS A 79 8.90 -18.96 3.15
CA LYS A 79 7.54 -19.20 2.63
C LYS A 79 6.52 -19.31 3.75
N ALA A 80 6.82 -20.08 4.81
CA ALA A 80 5.92 -20.24 5.96
C ALA A 80 5.68 -18.93 6.73
N LEU A 81 6.69 -18.05 6.81
CA LEU A 81 6.59 -16.75 7.48
C LEU A 81 5.91 -15.67 6.63
N THR A 82 5.73 -15.90 5.34
CA THR A 82 5.27 -14.87 4.39
C THR A 82 3.93 -14.26 4.81
N ALA A 83 2.95 -15.08 5.19
CA ALA A 83 1.63 -14.60 5.59
C ALA A 83 1.62 -13.81 6.92
N ALA A 84 2.64 -14.01 7.78
CA ALA A 84 2.81 -13.27 9.02
C ALA A 84 3.45 -11.90 8.78
N ILE A 85 4.31 -11.78 7.77
CA ILE A 85 5.02 -10.54 7.42
C ILE A 85 4.18 -9.68 6.47
N VAL A 86 3.62 -10.30 5.43
CA VAL A 86 2.75 -9.70 4.43
C VAL A 86 1.35 -10.24 4.62
N PRO A 87 0.36 -9.42 5.06
CA PRO A 87 -1.00 -9.88 5.25
C PRO A 87 -1.57 -10.53 3.98
N GLU A 88 -2.11 -11.75 4.14
CA GLU A 88 -2.59 -12.58 3.03
C GLU A 88 -1.53 -12.86 1.94
N GLY A 89 -0.26 -12.73 2.30
CA GLY A 89 0.89 -12.92 1.43
C GLY A 89 1.11 -14.39 1.08
N ARG A 90 1.46 -14.65 -0.17
CA ARG A 90 1.91 -15.96 -0.67
C ARG A 90 3.24 -15.78 -1.38
N ALA A 91 4.15 -16.72 -1.14
CA ALA A 91 5.47 -16.75 -1.74
C ALA A 91 5.59 -17.92 -2.71
N GLU A 92 6.05 -17.61 -3.91
CA GLU A 92 6.30 -18.57 -4.98
C GLU A 92 7.72 -18.37 -5.53
N MET A 93 8.30 -19.43 -6.06
CA MET A 93 9.61 -19.39 -6.69
C MET A 93 9.55 -20.17 -7.99
N ALA A 94 9.97 -19.53 -9.08
CA ALA A 94 9.99 -20.12 -10.42
C ALA A 94 11.42 -20.08 -10.97
N GLY A 95 11.81 -21.12 -11.70
CA GLY A 95 13.07 -21.10 -12.46
C GLY A 95 12.89 -20.29 -13.74
N ALA A 96 13.84 -19.41 -14.04
CA ALA A 96 13.88 -18.60 -15.27
C ALA A 96 14.84 -19.16 -16.33
N GLY A 97 15.40 -20.36 -16.10
CA GLY A 97 16.37 -21.03 -16.97
C GLY A 97 17.82 -20.81 -16.51
N GLY A 98 18.68 -21.81 -16.75
CA GLY A 98 20.05 -21.83 -16.22
C GLY A 98 20.05 -21.72 -14.68
N ASP A 99 20.94 -20.88 -14.15
CA ASP A 99 21.00 -20.58 -12.71
C ASP A 99 20.09 -19.41 -12.30
N ALA A 100 19.26 -18.87 -13.21
CA ALA A 100 18.35 -17.79 -12.90
C ALA A 100 17.05 -18.30 -12.25
N SER A 101 16.61 -17.64 -11.19
CA SER A 101 15.37 -17.90 -10.46
C SER A 101 14.63 -16.60 -10.18
N ILE A 102 13.31 -16.68 -10.04
CA ILE A 102 12.43 -15.56 -9.73
C ILE A 102 11.69 -15.88 -8.43
N ALA A 103 11.82 -15.01 -7.43
CA ALA A 103 11.01 -15.04 -6.22
C ALA A 103 9.83 -14.07 -6.37
N THR A 104 8.61 -14.58 -6.26
CA THR A 104 7.38 -13.81 -6.42
C THR A 104 6.59 -13.80 -5.13
N ILE A 105 6.24 -12.61 -4.63
CA ILE A 105 5.33 -12.42 -3.50
C ILE A 105 4.03 -11.83 -4.03
N THR A 106 2.90 -12.45 -3.70
CA THR A 106 1.57 -11.92 -4.02
C THR A 106 0.75 -11.70 -2.75
N TRP A 107 -0.04 -10.62 -2.70
CA TRP A 107 -0.91 -10.30 -1.56
C TRP A 107 -2.22 -9.68 -2.03
N ALA A 108 -3.21 -9.58 -1.13
CA ALA A 108 -4.47 -8.90 -1.45
C ALA A 108 -4.21 -7.41 -1.73
N ALA A 109 -4.67 -6.91 -2.88
CA ALA A 109 -4.53 -5.50 -3.21
C ALA A 109 -5.46 -4.66 -2.33
N ALA A 110 -4.98 -3.55 -1.78
CA ALA A 110 -5.85 -2.71 -0.97
C ALA A 110 -6.91 -2.03 -1.85
N GLN A 111 -8.17 -2.25 -1.50
CA GLN A 111 -9.36 -1.70 -2.17
C GLN A 111 -9.44 -0.16 -2.17
N PHE A 112 -8.67 0.50 -1.29
CA PHE A 112 -8.64 1.96 -1.21
C PHE A 112 -8.06 2.65 -2.46
N ALA A 113 -7.32 1.93 -3.29
CA ALA A 113 -6.80 2.45 -4.54
C ALA A 113 -7.90 2.65 -5.62
N ALA A 114 -9.05 1.99 -5.48
CA ALA A 114 -10.14 2.03 -6.47
C ALA A 114 -11.21 3.10 -6.18
N ALA A 115 -11.13 3.83 -5.06
CA ALA A 115 -12.19 4.75 -4.61
C ALA A 115 -12.16 6.14 -5.27
N SER A 116 -11.19 6.43 -6.16
CA SER A 116 -11.25 7.59 -7.04
C SER A 116 -11.72 7.11 -8.41
N GLY A 117 -12.81 7.66 -8.95
CA GLY A 117 -13.42 7.26 -10.22
C GLY A 117 -12.54 7.42 -11.48
N SER A 118 -11.26 7.74 -11.33
CA SER A 118 -10.27 7.37 -12.32
C SER A 118 -10.03 5.88 -12.17
N ALA A 119 -10.32 5.07 -13.20
CA ALA A 119 -9.70 3.75 -13.33
C ALA A 119 -8.24 3.93 -12.95
N ALA A 120 -7.87 3.49 -11.74
CA ALA A 120 -6.51 3.60 -11.28
C ALA A 120 -5.78 2.81 -12.35
N VAL A 121 -5.03 3.52 -13.19
CA VAL A 121 -4.05 2.89 -14.05
C VAL A 121 -3.15 2.24 -13.03
N SER A 122 -3.47 0.98 -12.72
CA SER A 122 -2.65 0.10 -11.94
C SER A 122 -1.45 -0.11 -12.84
N ARG A 123 -0.57 0.90 -12.85
CA ARG A 123 0.60 1.02 -13.71
C ARG A 123 1.73 0.14 -13.16
N ARG A 124 1.36 -0.89 -12.40
CA ARG A 124 2.22 -2.04 -12.22
C ARG A 124 1.85 -3.00 -13.31
N GLY A 125 2.76 -3.14 -14.26
CA GLY A 125 2.72 -4.28 -15.17
C GLY A 125 2.60 -5.58 -14.36
N PRO A 126 2.03 -6.62 -14.96
CA PRO A 126 1.97 -7.94 -14.32
C PRO A 126 3.37 -8.32 -13.83
N CYS A 127 3.45 -8.98 -12.68
CA CYS A 127 4.70 -9.60 -12.28
C CYS A 127 5.14 -10.58 -13.36
N ILE A 128 6.40 -10.47 -13.77
CA ILE A 128 7.01 -11.31 -14.82
C ILE A 128 6.68 -12.78 -14.53
N ASP A 129 6.11 -13.47 -15.52
CA ASP A 129 5.73 -14.90 -15.51
C ASP A 129 4.76 -15.37 -14.42
N ALA A 130 4.15 -14.47 -13.63
CA ALA A 130 3.14 -14.83 -12.64
C ALA A 130 1.74 -14.48 -13.14
N THR A 131 0.88 -15.49 -13.34
CA THR A 131 -0.56 -15.28 -13.44
C THR A 131 -1.11 -14.86 -12.08
N VAL A 132 -1.04 -13.55 -11.80
CA VAL A 132 -1.57 -12.98 -10.55
C VAL A 132 -3.10 -12.87 -10.66
N PRO A 133 -3.87 -13.50 -9.75
CA PRO A 133 -5.31 -13.38 -9.74
C PRO A 133 -5.77 -11.92 -9.63
N ALA A 134 -6.92 -11.60 -10.24
CA ALA A 134 -7.54 -10.29 -10.09
C ALA A 134 -7.71 -9.93 -8.61
N GLY A 135 -7.47 -8.66 -8.27
CA GLY A 135 -7.55 -8.19 -6.88
C GLY A 135 -6.33 -8.50 -6.01
N ARG A 136 -5.23 -9.01 -6.60
CA ARG A 136 -3.95 -9.18 -5.90
C ARG A 136 -2.88 -8.24 -6.45
N ALA A 137 -2.02 -7.78 -5.55
CA ALA A 137 -0.79 -7.07 -5.87
C ALA A 137 0.40 -8.03 -5.77
N CYS A 138 1.51 -7.68 -6.42
CA CYS A 138 2.66 -8.56 -6.49
C CYS A 138 3.99 -7.78 -6.57
N VAL A 139 5.06 -8.46 -6.18
CA VAL A 139 6.48 -8.11 -6.38
C VAL A 139 7.19 -9.36 -6.87
N ALA A 140 8.04 -9.23 -7.88
CA ALA A 140 8.90 -10.30 -8.37
C ALA A 140 10.35 -9.82 -8.37
N LEU A 141 11.25 -10.66 -7.89
CA LEU A 141 12.69 -10.43 -7.83
C LEU A 141 13.40 -11.56 -8.58
N ALA A 142 14.09 -11.22 -9.67
CA ALA A 142 14.94 -12.15 -10.39
C ALA A 142 16.35 -12.15 -9.76
N PHE A 143 16.94 -13.33 -9.59
CA PHE A 143 18.27 -13.51 -9.02
C PHE A 143 18.97 -14.72 -9.66
N LEU A 144 20.30 -14.76 -9.52
CA LEU A 144 21.13 -15.91 -9.86
C LEU A 144 21.35 -16.75 -8.62
N ARG A 145 21.21 -18.07 -8.75
CA ARG A 145 21.38 -19.04 -7.68
C ARG A 145 22.86 -19.41 -7.48
#